data_AF-A0A7J9IHC8-F1
#
_entry.id   AF-A0A7J9IHC8-F1
#
_cell.length_a   1.000
_cell.length_b   1.000
_cell.length_c   1.000
_cell.angle_alpha   90.00
_cell.angle_beta   90.00
_cell.angle_gamma   90.00
#
_symmetry.space_group_name_H-M   'P 1'
#
loop_
_entity.id
_entity.type
_entity.pdbx_description
1 polymer ?
#
loop_
_entity_poly.entity_id
_entity_poly.type
_entity_poly.pdbx_seq_one_letter_code
_entity_poly.pdbx_strand_id
1 'polypeptide(L)'
;MSLGGDTIANNEKVYFSPKAINSWVRNAIHSITDISRQYHLDGIDIDYEHFHADADTFAECIGRLLFFLKQNGVVSFASIAPYNDDSVHLHYLALWRKYGHLIDYVNFQFYAYEKGTNISQFLKYFDEQSSNYRGGKVLVSFGTDGSGGLSPENGFFMACRRLKHQGKLHGIFVWSADDSMKDGFRYEKRSQTLLAK
;
A
#
# COMPACT_ATOMS: atom_id res chain seq x y z
N MET A 1 -2.09 -10.31 -3.57
CA MET A 1 -2.93 -9.71 -4.65
C MET A 1 -3.43 -8.36 -4.17
N SER A 2 -3.29 -7.32 -4.98
CA SER A 2 -3.85 -6.00 -4.67
C SER A 2 -5.30 -5.87 -5.13
N LEU A 3 -6.12 -5.18 -4.36
CA LEU A 3 -7.55 -4.96 -4.56
C LEU A 3 -7.85 -3.47 -4.74
N GLY A 4 -8.51 -3.11 -5.85
CA GLY A 4 -8.83 -1.72 -6.17
C GLY A 4 -8.09 -1.27 -7.42
N GLY A 5 -7.14 -0.35 -7.25
CA GLY A 5 -6.43 0.37 -8.31
C GLY A 5 -7.18 1.64 -8.75
N ASP A 6 -6.52 2.43 -9.59
CA ASP A 6 -7.07 3.70 -10.09
C ASP A 6 -8.25 3.48 -11.05
N THR A 7 -8.09 2.63 -12.07
CA THR A 7 -9.08 2.45 -13.15
C THR A 7 -9.33 0.99 -13.54
N ILE A 8 -10.52 0.75 -14.07
CA ILE A 8 -10.92 -0.45 -14.80
C ILE A 8 -11.36 -0.04 -16.22
N ALA A 9 -11.32 -0.99 -17.17
CA ALA A 9 -11.77 -0.88 -18.57
C ALA A 9 -12.30 0.49 -19.04
N ASN A 10 -11.70 1.06 -20.10
CA ASN A 10 -12.04 2.39 -20.64
C ASN A 10 -11.73 3.56 -19.67
N ASN A 11 -10.73 3.39 -18.79
CA ASN A 11 -10.30 4.40 -17.81
C ASN A 11 -11.41 4.85 -16.83
N GLU A 12 -12.38 3.98 -16.54
CA GLU A 12 -13.38 4.24 -15.52
C GLU A 12 -12.75 4.06 -14.13
N LYS A 13 -12.97 5.02 -13.22
CA LYS A 13 -12.40 4.95 -11.87
C LYS A 13 -12.99 3.79 -11.07
N VAL A 14 -12.15 3.07 -10.32
CA VAL A 14 -12.59 1.96 -9.47
C VAL A 14 -13.08 2.49 -8.12
N TYR A 15 -14.37 2.79 -8.04
CA TYR A 15 -14.97 3.26 -6.79
C TYR A 15 -15.24 2.11 -5.80
N PHE A 16 -14.81 2.30 -4.56
CA PHE A 16 -15.31 1.53 -3.43
C PHE A 16 -16.77 1.92 -3.14
N SER A 17 -17.70 1.06 -3.54
CA SER A 17 -19.15 1.37 -3.56
C SER A 17 -20.03 0.20 -3.08
N PRO A 18 -19.93 -0.21 -1.80
CA PRO A 18 -20.76 -1.29 -1.26
C PRO A 18 -22.25 -0.88 -1.20
N LYS A 19 -23.14 -1.81 -1.59
CA LYS A 19 -24.60 -1.63 -1.38
C LYS A 19 -24.98 -1.66 0.10
N ALA A 20 -24.36 -2.56 0.85
CA ALA A 20 -24.45 -2.67 2.30
C ALA A 20 -23.26 -3.48 2.80
N ILE A 21 -22.77 -3.16 4.00
CA ILE A 21 -21.57 -3.77 4.60
C ILE A 21 -21.66 -5.30 4.58
N ASN A 22 -22.75 -5.88 5.10
CA ASN A 22 -22.89 -7.34 5.19
C ASN A 22 -22.88 -8.04 3.82
N SER A 23 -23.57 -7.46 2.83
CA SER A 23 -23.58 -8.05 1.48
C SER A 23 -22.23 -7.96 0.80
N TRP A 24 -21.52 -6.83 0.97
CA TRP A 24 -20.19 -6.65 0.38
C TRP A 24 -19.18 -7.61 1.02
N VAL A 25 -19.13 -7.64 2.37
CA VAL A 25 -18.21 -8.51 3.13
C VAL A 25 -18.41 -9.97 2.78
N ARG A 26 -19.65 -10.47 2.74
CA ARG A 26 -19.93 -11.86 2.38
C ARG A 26 -19.44 -12.20 0.98
N ASN A 27 -19.73 -11.32 0.01
CA ASN A 27 -19.34 -11.55 -1.38
C ASN A 27 -17.81 -11.50 -1.54
N ALA A 28 -17.16 -10.52 -0.92
CA ALA A 28 -15.71 -10.36 -0.92
C ALA A 28 -15.00 -11.56 -0.26
N ILE A 29 -15.48 -12.03 0.90
CA ILE A 29 -14.95 -13.23 1.55
C ILE A 29 -15.00 -14.42 0.61
N HIS A 30 -16.15 -14.67 -0.03
CA HIS A 30 -16.32 -15.79 -0.94
C HIS A 30 -15.35 -15.70 -2.13
N SER A 31 -15.41 -14.60 -2.90
CA SER A 31 -14.62 -14.46 -4.12
C SER A 31 -13.12 -14.39 -3.87
N ILE A 32 -12.68 -13.66 -2.84
CA ILE A 32 -11.26 -13.52 -2.52
C ILE A 32 -10.70 -14.82 -1.97
N THR A 33 -11.47 -15.60 -1.20
CA THR A 33 -11.04 -16.94 -0.77
C THR A 33 -10.83 -17.86 -1.96
N ASP A 34 -11.77 -17.87 -2.90
CA ASP A 34 -11.66 -18.70 -4.10
C ASP A 34 -10.43 -18.34 -4.94
N ILE A 35 -10.24 -17.05 -5.23
CA ILE A 35 -9.08 -16.55 -5.98
C ILE A 35 -7.78 -16.87 -5.23
N SER A 36 -7.73 -16.64 -3.91
CA SER A 36 -6.52 -16.89 -3.12
C SER A 36 -6.12 -18.35 -3.15
N ARG A 37 -7.08 -19.28 -3.04
CA ARG A 37 -6.82 -20.71 -3.12
C ARG A 37 -6.44 -21.15 -4.52
N GLN A 38 -7.15 -20.67 -5.54
CA GLN A 38 -6.91 -21.02 -6.94
C GLN A 38 -5.51 -20.64 -7.39
N TYR A 39 -5.03 -19.47 -6.98
CA TYR A 39 -3.72 -18.94 -7.38
C TYR A 39 -2.64 -19.11 -6.31
N HIS A 40 -2.91 -19.87 -5.25
CA HIS A 40 -1.98 -20.11 -4.15
C HIS A 40 -1.37 -18.82 -3.57
N LEU A 41 -2.22 -17.83 -3.31
CA LEU A 41 -1.80 -16.52 -2.84
C LEU A 41 -1.58 -16.51 -1.33
N ASP A 42 -0.51 -15.86 -0.89
CA ASP A 42 -0.15 -15.78 0.54
C ASP A 42 -0.76 -14.57 1.27
N GLY A 43 -1.25 -13.58 0.53
CA GLY A 43 -1.59 -12.27 1.06
C GLY A 43 -2.43 -11.40 0.13
N ILE A 44 -3.08 -10.41 0.72
CA ILE A 44 -3.82 -9.36 0.00
C ILE A 44 -3.30 -7.96 0.36
N ASP A 45 -3.49 -7.03 -0.56
CA ASP A 45 -3.19 -5.61 -0.43
C ASP A 45 -4.45 -4.80 -0.76
N ILE A 46 -4.72 -3.75 0.00
CA ILE A 46 -5.88 -2.88 -0.21
C ILE A 46 -5.40 -1.57 -0.83
N ASP A 47 -5.85 -1.29 -2.04
CA ASP A 47 -5.37 -0.21 -2.91
C ASP A 47 -6.54 0.48 -3.63
N TYR A 48 -7.68 0.66 -2.94
CA TYR A 48 -8.74 1.53 -3.43
C TYR A 48 -8.31 2.99 -3.33
N GLU A 49 -8.52 3.74 -4.40
CA GLU A 49 -8.16 5.17 -4.50
C GLU A 49 -9.39 6.08 -4.64
N HIS A 50 -10.56 5.51 -4.95
CA HIS A 50 -11.80 6.23 -5.17
C HIS A 50 -12.92 5.68 -4.30
N PHE A 51 -13.75 6.56 -3.72
CA PHE A 51 -14.73 6.17 -2.71
C PHE A 51 -16.10 6.81 -2.96
N HIS A 52 -17.16 5.99 -2.94
CA HIS A 52 -18.54 6.46 -2.82
C HIS A 52 -19.10 6.26 -1.41
N ALA A 53 -18.56 5.29 -0.67
CA ALA A 53 -18.91 5.09 0.73
C ALA A 53 -18.08 6.02 1.63
N ASP A 54 -18.58 6.27 2.84
CA ASP A 54 -17.82 6.96 3.88
C ASP A 54 -16.69 6.10 4.47
N ALA A 55 -15.79 6.76 5.21
CA ALA A 55 -14.60 6.15 5.81
C ALA A 55 -14.94 5.04 6.81
N ASP A 56 -16.03 5.16 7.57
CA ASP A 56 -16.44 4.14 8.53
C ASP A 56 -16.93 2.89 7.79
N THR A 57 -17.78 3.05 6.78
CA THR A 57 -18.28 1.96 5.93
C THR A 57 -17.15 1.24 5.22
N PHE A 58 -16.16 1.98 4.70
CA PHE A 58 -14.94 1.41 4.12
C PHE A 58 -14.15 0.60 5.15
N ALA A 59 -13.83 1.20 6.30
CA ALA A 59 -13.09 0.54 7.38
C ALA A 59 -13.78 -0.74 7.85
N GLU A 60 -15.12 -0.71 7.96
CA GLU A 60 -15.95 -1.81 8.43
C GLU A 60 -16.00 -2.96 7.43
N CYS A 61 -16.08 -2.66 6.13
CA CYS A 61 -16.04 -3.65 5.07
C CYS A 61 -14.68 -4.33 4.97
N ILE A 62 -13.61 -3.54 4.86
CA ILE A 62 -12.24 -4.05 4.69
C ILE A 62 -11.79 -4.76 5.96
N GLY A 63 -12.00 -4.18 7.15
CA GLY A 63 -11.59 -4.76 8.41
C GLY A 63 -12.18 -6.15 8.66
N ARG A 64 -13.48 -6.32 8.40
CA ARG A 64 -14.16 -7.63 8.54
C ARG A 64 -13.67 -8.65 7.52
N LEU A 65 -13.35 -8.21 6.30
CA LEU A 65 -12.70 -9.06 5.30
C LEU A 65 -11.32 -9.53 5.80
N LEU A 66 -10.45 -8.61 6.21
CA LEU A 66 -9.11 -8.93 6.71
C LEU A 66 -9.17 -9.89 7.90
N PHE A 67 -10.08 -9.62 8.85
CA PHE A 67 -10.27 -10.45 10.02
C PHE A 67 -10.62 -11.89 9.64
N PHE A 68 -11.62 -12.07 8.76
CA PHE A 68 -12.03 -13.39 8.31
C PHE A 68 -10.89 -14.13 7.61
N LEU A 69 -10.22 -13.48 6.65
CA LEU A 69 -9.19 -14.14 5.84
C LEU A 69 -7.99 -14.57 6.70
N LYS A 70 -7.54 -13.74 7.64
CA LYS A 70 -6.44 -14.09 8.56
C LYS A 70 -6.86 -15.16 9.58
N GLN A 71 -8.03 -15.01 10.21
CA GLN A 71 -8.50 -15.97 11.22
C GLN A 71 -8.67 -17.38 10.62
N ASN A 72 -9.10 -17.49 9.36
CA ASN A 72 -9.32 -18.77 8.69
C ASN A 72 -8.07 -19.27 7.93
N GLY A 73 -6.92 -18.61 8.07
CA GLY A 73 -5.68 -19.00 7.39
C GLY A 73 -5.79 -18.98 5.86
N VAL A 74 -6.70 -18.17 5.31
CA VAL A 74 -6.83 -17.98 3.85
C VAL A 74 -5.66 -17.16 3.33
N VAL A 75 -5.21 -16.19 4.12
CA VAL A 75 -3.96 -15.45 3.88
C VAL A 75 -3.13 -15.40 5.15
N SER A 76 -1.82 -15.29 4.97
CA SER A 76 -0.84 -15.16 6.06
C SER A 76 -0.54 -13.70 6.42
N PHE A 77 -0.66 -12.77 5.45
CA PHE A 77 -0.45 -11.35 5.67
C PHE A 77 -1.43 -10.46 4.88
N ALA A 78 -1.59 -9.22 5.34
CA ALA A 78 -2.33 -8.17 4.67
C ALA A 78 -1.56 -6.84 4.68
N SER A 79 -1.70 -6.06 3.60
CA SER A 79 -1.18 -4.70 3.53
C SER A 79 -2.23 -3.70 3.05
N ILE A 80 -1.92 -2.41 3.22
CA ILE A 80 -2.70 -1.30 2.67
C ILE A 80 -1.77 -0.36 1.89
N ALA A 81 -2.25 0.29 0.84
CA ALA A 81 -1.47 1.16 -0.04
C ALA A 81 -1.98 2.63 -0.08
N PRO A 82 -2.03 3.34 1.06
CA PRO A 82 -2.50 4.73 1.09
C PRO A 82 -1.50 5.70 0.46
N TYR A 83 -1.98 6.89 0.09
CA TYR A 83 -1.15 8.04 -0.27
C TYR A 83 -1.71 9.35 0.29
N ASN A 84 -0.97 10.44 0.09
CA ASN A 84 -1.28 11.75 0.68
C ASN A 84 -2.33 12.52 -0.14
N ASP A 85 -3.55 12.02 -0.13
CA ASP A 85 -4.77 12.67 -0.66
C ASP A 85 -5.84 12.72 0.44
N ASP A 86 -6.62 13.80 0.50
CA ASP A 86 -7.57 14.00 1.60
C ASP A 86 -8.59 12.86 1.74
N SER A 87 -9.11 12.36 0.61
CA SER A 87 -10.10 11.28 0.61
C SER A 87 -9.44 9.96 0.97
N VAL A 88 -8.36 9.59 0.29
CA VAL A 88 -7.62 8.34 0.54
C VAL A 88 -7.13 8.30 1.98
N HIS A 89 -6.47 9.36 2.44
CA HIS A 89 -5.95 9.47 3.78
C HIS A 89 -7.02 9.28 4.85
N LEU A 90 -8.19 9.91 4.69
CA LEU A 90 -9.31 9.77 5.61
C LEU A 90 -9.78 8.32 5.74
N HIS A 91 -9.95 7.62 4.62
CA HIS A 91 -10.46 6.25 4.60
C HIS A 91 -9.47 5.24 5.19
N TYR A 92 -8.19 5.32 4.80
CA TYR A 92 -7.17 4.39 5.31
C TYR A 92 -6.81 4.65 6.78
N LEU A 93 -6.89 5.89 7.26
CA LEU A 93 -6.74 6.15 8.70
C LEU A 93 -7.91 5.61 9.52
N ALA A 94 -9.14 5.68 9.02
CA ALA A 94 -10.29 5.06 9.68
C ALA A 94 -10.09 3.54 9.79
N LEU A 95 -9.66 2.90 8.70
CA LEU A 95 -9.31 1.48 8.68
C LEU A 95 -8.18 1.16 9.67
N TRP A 96 -7.08 1.93 9.65
CA TRP A 96 -5.93 1.71 10.53
C TRP A 96 -6.30 1.82 12.02
N ARG A 97 -7.04 2.86 12.40
CA ARG A 97 -7.46 3.08 13.80
C ARG A 97 -8.28 1.92 14.36
N LYS A 98 -9.11 1.29 13.53
CA LYS A 98 -10.02 0.23 13.97
C LYS A 98 -9.44 -1.18 13.81
N TYR A 99 -8.69 -1.40 12.73
CA TYR A 99 -8.26 -2.73 12.28
C TYR A 99 -6.76 -2.83 12.00
N GLY A 100 -5.95 -1.84 12.38
CA GLY A 100 -4.50 -1.81 12.15
C GLY A 100 -3.75 -3.02 12.67
N HIS A 101 -4.25 -3.68 13.73
CA HIS A 101 -3.68 -4.92 14.27
C HIS A 101 -3.78 -6.12 13.31
N LEU A 102 -4.61 -6.04 12.27
CA LEU A 102 -4.72 -7.07 11.22
C LEU A 102 -3.78 -6.80 10.05
N ILE A 103 -3.20 -5.60 9.96
CA ILE A 103 -2.42 -5.11 8.82
C ILE A 103 -0.93 -5.23 9.15
N ASP A 104 -0.20 -5.97 8.33
CA ASP A 104 1.21 -6.28 8.56
C ASP A 104 2.15 -5.22 7.99
N TYR A 105 1.76 -4.59 6.87
CA TYR A 105 2.55 -3.57 6.18
C TYR A 105 1.68 -2.41 5.67
N VAL A 106 2.25 -1.21 5.69
CA VAL A 106 1.68 -0.02 5.06
C VAL A 106 2.57 0.33 3.87
N ASN A 107 2.10 -0.01 2.67
CA ASN A 107 2.72 0.28 1.38
C ASN A 107 2.44 1.74 0.99
N PHE A 108 2.89 2.70 1.80
CA PHE A 108 2.60 4.11 1.55
C PHE A 108 3.20 4.57 0.22
N GLN A 109 2.38 5.14 -0.66
CA GLN A 109 2.80 5.51 -2.02
C GLN A 109 3.57 6.84 -2.03
N PHE A 110 4.84 6.83 -1.63
CA PHE A 110 5.68 8.03 -1.61
C PHE A 110 5.94 8.62 -3.01
N TYR A 111 5.72 7.84 -4.08
CA TYR A 111 5.77 8.32 -5.46
C TYR A 111 4.56 9.18 -5.86
N ALA A 112 3.50 9.24 -5.03
CA ALA A 112 2.39 10.17 -5.22
C ALA A 112 2.69 11.60 -4.72
N TYR A 113 3.79 11.81 -3.97
CA TYR A 113 4.25 13.17 -3.67
C TYR A 113 4.76 13.87 -4.93
N GLU A 114 4.89 15.20 -4.87
CA GLU A 114 5.34 15.98 -6.02
C GLU A 114 6.70 15.53 -6.57
N LYS A 115 6.79 15.53 -7.90
CA LYS A 115 8.04 15.27 -8.62
C LYS A 115 9.09 16.30 -8.24
N GLY A 116 10.31 15.84 -7.95
CA GLY A 116 11.39 16.70 -7.47
C GLY A 116 11.46 16.82 -5.95
N THR A 117 10.67 16.03 -5.21
CA THR A 117 10.85 15.84 -3.76
C THR A 117 12.31 15.53 -3.44
N ASN A 118 12.91 16.30 -2.54
CA ASN A 118 14.29 16.10 -2.10
C ASN A 118 14.38 15.21 -0.85
N ILE A 119 15.60 14.83 -0.45
CA ILE A 119 15.84 13.95 0.70
C ILE A 119 15.23 14.49 2.00
N SER A 120 15.31 15.80 2.25
CA SER A 120 14.79 16.41 3.48
C SER A 120 13.27 16.33 3.53
N GLN A 121 12.61 16.69 2.42
CA GLN A 121 11.15 16.56 2.27
C GLN A 121 10.70 15.12 2.41
N PHE A 122 11.37 14.19 1.74
CA PHE A 122 11.06 12.76 1.84
C PHE A 122 11.15 12.23 3.27
N LEU A 123 12.20 12.58 4.01
CA LEU A 123 12.34 12.16 5.41
C LEU A 123 11.26 12.78 6.31
N LYS A 124 10.88 14.03 6.06
CA LYS A 124 9.75 14.69 6.76
C LYS A 124 8.45 13.94 6.48
N TYR A 125 8.14 13.65 5.22
CA TYR A 125 6.96 12.88 4.83
C TYR A 125 6.98 11.49 5.45
N PHE A 126 8.15 10.82 5.48
CA PHE A 126 8.27 9.52 6.12
C PHE A 126 7.94 9.57 7.62
N ASP A 127 8.48 10.55 8.35
CA ASP A 127 8.18 10.69 9.78
C ASP A 127 6.69 11.03 10.02
N GLU A 128 6.10 11.85 9.17
CA GLU A 128 4.66 12.16 9.19
C GLU A 128 3.80 10.92 8.99
N GLN A 129 4.07 10.12 7.94
CA GLN A 129 3.28 8.92 7.67
C GLN A 129 3.55 7.81 8.70
N SER A 130 4.76 7.72 9.23
CA SER A 130 5.06 6.84 10.37
C SER A 130 4.28 7.23 11.63
N SER A 131 3.99 8.52 11.82
CA SER A 131 3.13 9.00 12.90
C SER A 131 1.65 8.68 12.64
N ASN A 132 1.18 8.83 11.41
CA ASN A 132 -0.20 8.51 11.01
C ASN A 132 -0.52 7.01 11.18
N TYR A 133 0.43 6.15 10.85
CA TYR A 133 0.34 4.69 10.99
C TYR A 133 1.16 4.16 12.18
N ARG A 134 1.10 4.87 13.32
CA ARG A 134 1.93 4.59 14.49
C ARG A 134 1.85 3.13 14.93
N GLY A 135 3.00 2.51 15.14
CA GLY A 135 3.13 1.09 15.52
C GLY A 135 3.10 0.12 14.33
N GLY A 136 2.78 0.59 13.13
CA GLY A 136 2.83 -0.17 11.90
C GLY A 136 4.21 -0.17 11.24
N LYS A 137 4.35 -1.03 10.23
CA LYS A 137 5.53 -1.09 9.36
C LYS A 137 5.27 -0.29 8.08
N VAL A 138 5.58 1.01 8.11
CA VAL A 138 5.51 1.86 6.91
C VAL A 138 6.70 1.56 6.01
N LEU A 139 6.42 1.09 4.80
CA LEU A 139 7.43 0.82 3.78
C LEU A 139 7.67 2.10 2.96
N VAL A 140 8.93 2.37 2.62
CA VAL A 140 9.26 3.44 1.66
C VAL A 140 9.06 2.94 0.23
N SER A 141 8.85 3.85 -0.71
CA SER A 141 8.56 3.46 -2.09
C SER A 141 8.95 4.48 -3.13
N PHE A 142 9.02 4.02 -4.37
CA PHE A 142 9.21 4.83 -5.56
C PHE A 142 8.51 4.19 -6.76
N GLY A 143 8.22 5.03 -7.76
CA GLY A 143 7.70 4.62 -9.06
C GLY A 143 8.80 4.48 -10.12
N THR A 144 8.63 3.61 -11.11
CA THR A 144 9.55 3.39 -12.25
C THR A 144 8.95 3.79 -13.60
N ASP A 145 7.70 4.23 -13.58
CA ASP A 145 6.94 4.85 -14.68
C ASP A 145 7.31 6.33 -14.91
N GLY A 146 8.13 6.93 -14.04
CA GLY A 146 8.46 8.36 -14.08
C GLY A 146 7.52 9.25 -13.26
N SER A 147 6.72 8.63 -12.37
CA SER A 147 5.91 9.24 -11.32
C SER A 147 6.71 10.20 -10.41
N GLY A 148 6.01 10.79 -9.45
CA GLY A 148 6.55 11.78 -8.53
C GLY A 148 7.44 11.21 -7.42
N GLY A 149 7.53 11.97 -6.34
CA GLY A 149 8.32 11.63 -5.16
C GLY A 149 9.83 11.79 -5.36
N LEU A 150 10.57 11.18 -4.43
CA LEU A 150 12.04 11.18 -4.43
C LEU A 150 12.53 10.03 -5.31
N SER A 151 13.12 10.36 -6.47
CA SER A 151 13.50 9.34 -7.45
C SER A 151 14.71 8.50 -7.02
N PRO A 152 14.84 7.26 -7.54
CA PRO A 152 16.00 6.38 -7.35
C PRO A 152 17.36 7.03 -7.66
N GLU A 153 17.42 7.84 -8.72
CA GLU A 153 18.61 8.56 -9.18
C GLU A 153 18.93 9.75 -8.28
N ASN A 154 17.90 10.40 -7.74
CA ASN A 154 18.01 11.70 -7.08
C ASN A 154 17.97 11.60 -5.55
N GLY A 155 18.37 10.46 -5.00
CA GLY A 155 18.69 10.34 -3.58
C GLY A 155 17.79 9.43 -2.75
N PHE A 156 16.85 8.72 -3.36
CA PHE A 156 16.02 7.72 -2.65
C PHE A 156 16.86 6.75 -1.82
N PHE A 157 17.92 6.16 -2.41
CA PHE A 157 18.78 5.23 -1.68
C PHE A 157 19.65 5.90 -0.61
N MET A 158 19.90 7.21 -0.70
CA MET A 158 20.55 7.95 0.39
C MET A 158 19.59 8.12 1.57
N ALA A 159 18.33 8.46 1.31
CA ALA A 159 17.29 8.52 2.34
C ALA A 159 17.08 7.15 2.99
N CYS A 160 16.97 6.07 2.20
CA CYS A 160 16.87 4.70 2.70
C CYS A 160 18.05 4.33 3.61
N ARG A 161 19.28 4.68 3.23
CA ARG A 161 20.44 4.45 4.10
C ARG A 161 20.31 5.19 5.42
N ARG A 162 19.88 6.46 5.43
CA ARG A 162 19.67 7.22 6.68
C ARG A 162 18.63 6.54 7.57
N LEU A 163 17.48 6.17 7.01
CA LEU A 163 16.43 5.45 7.75
C LEU A 163 16.91 4.10 8.28
N LYS A 164 17.70 3.37 7.50
CA LYS A 164 18.29 2.09 7.91
C LYS A 164 19.24 2.25 9.10
N HIS A 165 20.13 3.24 9.07
CA HIS A 165 21.04 3.51 10.20
C HIS A 165 20.29 3.91 11.49
N GLN A 166 19.09 4.48 11.34
CA GLN A 166 18.20 4.82 12.46
C GLN A 166 17.32 3.64 12.92
N GLY A 167 17.42 2.47 12.28
CA GLY A 167 16.55 1.32 12.56
C GLY A 167 15.08 1.53 12.15
N LYS A 168 14.79 2.53 11.31
CA LYS A 168 13.43 2.91 10.89
C LYS A 168 13.02 2.32 9.52
N LEU A 169 13.95 1.75 8.76
CA LEU A 169 13.66 1.20 7.44
C LEU A 169 13.06 -0.21 7.56
N HIS A 170 11.74 -0.34 7.38
CA HIS A 170 11.04 -1.63 7.45
C HIS A 170 11.09 -2.44 6.14
N GLY A 171 11.31 -1.77 5.01
CA GLY A 171 11.34 -2.37 3.68
C GLY A 171 11.14 -1.33 2.58
N ILE A 172 11.20 -1.79 1.33
CA ILE A 172 11.00 -0.98 0.13
C ILE A 172 10.00 -1.71 -0.77
N PHE A 173 8.98 -1.02 -1.29
CA PHE A 173 8.18 -1.53 -2.41
C PHE A 173 8.33 -0.63 -3.63
N VAL A 174 8.06 -1.19 -4.82
CA VAL A 174 8.30 -0.51 -6.11
C VAL A 174 7.06 -0.62 -7.00
N TRP A 175 6.68 0.50 -7.61
CA TRP A 175 5.60 0.57 -8.59
C TRP A 175 6.15 0.92 -9.99
N SER A 176 6.28 0.00 -10.93
CA SER A 176 5.99 -1.43 -10.86
C SER A 176 6.98 -2.22 -11.74
N ALA A 177 6.87 -3.54 -11.69
CA ALA A 177 7.71 -4.43 -12.49
C ALA A 177 7.51 -4.22 -14.00
N ASP A 178 6.30 -3.90 -14.43
CA ASP A 178 5.92 -3.66 -15.83
C ASP A 178 6.77 -2.54 -16.44
N ASP A 179 6.88 -1.41 -15.75
CA ASP A 179 7.72 -0.29 -16.17
C ASP A 179 9.22 -0.59 -16.00
N SER A 180 9.58 -1.36 -14.96
CA SER A 180 10.97 -1.70 -14.64
C SER A 180 11.61 -2.66 -15.64
N MET A 181 10.79 -3.41 -16.38
CA MET A 181 11.25 -4.42 -17.35
C MET A 181 12.18 -3.81 -18.41
N LYS A 182 11.87 -2.60 -18.89
CA LYS A 182 12.70 -1.90 -19.90
C LYS A 182 14.11 -1.55 -19.39
N ASP A 183 14.25 -1.41 -18.07
CA ASP A 183 15.50 -1.01 -17.40
C ASP A 183 16.20 -2.20 -16.71
N GLY A 184 15.78 -3.44 -16.99
CA GLY A 184 16.43 -4.67 -16.51
C GLY A 184 16.40 -4.83 -14.99
N PHE A 185 15.37 -4.28 -14.34
CA PHE A 185 15.14 -4.32 -12.89
C PHE A 185 16.31 -3.74 -12.06
N ARG A 186 16.92 -2.67 -12.56
CA ARG A 186 18.09 -2.05 -11.94
C ARG A 186 17.82 -1.58 -10.50
N TYR A 187 16.66 -1.00 -10.24
CA TYR A 187 16.35 -0.42 -8.94
C TYR A 187 15.89 -1.45 -7.91
N GLU A 188 15.22 -2.50 -8.35
CA GLU A 188 14.83 -3.66 -7.54
C GLU A 188 16.09 -4.34 -6.97
N LYS A 189 17.07 -4.64 -7.85
CA LYS A 189 18.35 -5.23 -7.44
C LYS A 189 19.09 -4.35 -6.43
N ARG A 190 19.05 -3.03 -6.63
CA ARG A 190 19.68 -2.07 -5.71
C ARG A 190 18.95 -1.99 -4.37
N SER A 191 17.62 -2.02 -4.36
CA SER A 191 16.79 -2.08 -3.17
C SER A 191 17.07 -3.34 -2.35
N GLN A 192 17.09 -4.51 -3.00
CA GLN A 192 17.42 -5.79 -2.37
C GLN A 192 18.84 -5.78 -1.77
N THR A 193 19.83 -5.28 -2.51
CA THR A 193 21.21 -5.16 -2.03
C THR A 193 21.32 -4.23 -0.82
N LEU A 194 20.57 -3.13 -0.80
CA LEU A 194 20.54 -2.20 0.33
C LEU A 194 19.91 -2.86 1.56
N LEU A 195 18.84 -3.62 1.40
CA LEU A 195 18.10 -4.25 2.50
C LEU A 195 18.84 -5.45 3.10
N ALA A 196 19.51 -6.27 2.29
CA ALA A 196 20.20 -7.48 2.74
C ALA A 196 21.54 -7.25 3.45
N LYS A 197 22.11 -6.05 3.32
CA LYS A 197 23.33 -5.63 4.04
C LYS A 197 22.96 -4.95 5.36
#